data_AF-A0AAW8I320-F1
#
_entry.id   AF-A0AAW8I320-F1
#
_cell.length_a   1.000
_cell.length_b   1.000
_cell.length_c   1.000
_cell.angle_alpha   90.00
_cell.angle_beta   90.00
_cell.angle_gamma   90.00
#
_symmetry.space_group_name_H-M   'P 1'
#
loop_
_entity.id
_entity.type
_entity.pdbx_description
1 polymer ?
#
loop_
_entity_poly.entity_id
_entity_poly.type
_entity_poly.pdbx_seq_one_letter_code
_entity_poly.pdbx_strand_id
1 'polypeptide(L)' 'MLDEALLAILVCPADRGPLVLVEDGDIQVLYNPRLRRAYRIEDGIPVLLVDEAREVDEDEHARLMARGRPAAPQ' A
#
# COMPACT_ATOMS: atom_id res chain seq x y z
N MET A 1 -7.32 -9.74 10.46
CA MET A 1 -5.98 -9.93 9.89
C MET A 1 -6.15 -10.34 8.44
N LEU A 2 -5.55 -9.60 7.50
CA LEU A 2 -5.57 -9.97 6.09
C LEU A 2 -4.60 -11.15 5.89
N ASP A 3 -5.03 -12.18 5.17
CA ASP A 3 -4.25 -13.40 4.94
C ASP A 3 -2.94 -13.07 4.18
N GLU A 4 -1.80 -13.58 4.66
CA GLU A 4 -0.47 -13.33 4.11
C GLU A 4 -0.37 -13.80 2.65
N ALA A 5 -1.11 -14.86 2.29
CA ALA A 5 -1.18 -15.36 0.92
C ALA A 5 -1.95 -14.39 -0.01
N LEU A 6 -2.92 -13.64 0.52
CA LEU A 6 -3.65 -12.63 -0.24
C LEU A 6 -2.77 -11.40 -0.47
N LEU A 7 -2.07 -10.94 0.58
CA LEU A 7 -1.10 -9.83 0.50
C LEU A 7 -0.03 -10.09 -0.56
N ALA A 8 0.46 -11.33 -0.63
CA ALA A 8 1.47 -11.77 -1.59
C ALA A 8 1.07 -11.57 -3.07
N ILE A 9 -0.22 -11.50 -3.37
CA ILE A 9 -0.76 -11.32 -4.72
C ILE A 9 -1.03 -9.82 -5.02
N LEU A 10 -1.10 -8.96 -4.00
CA LEU A 10 -1.47 -7.56 -4.16
C LEU A 10 -0.34 -6.77 -4.83
N VAL A 11 -0.55 -6.52 -6.12
CA VAL A 11 0.29 -5.63 -6.94
C VAL A 11 -0.42 -4.30 -7.18
N CYS A 12 0.36 -3.28 -7.52
CA CYS A 12 -0.21 -2.00 -7.89
C CYS A 12 -1.04 -2.12 -9.18
N PRO A 13 -2.26 -1.56 -9.24
CA PRO A 13 -3.10 -1.62 -10.45
C PRO A 13 -2.51 -0.85 -11.62
N ALA A 14 -1.65 0.15 -11.37
CA ALA A 14 -1.06 1.00 -12.41
C ALA A 14 0.22 0.41 -13.03
N ASP A 15 1.15 -0.08 -12.22
CA ASP A 15 2.47 -0.56 -12.69
C ASP A 15 2.71 -2.06 -12.49
N ARG A 16 1.75 -2.79 -11.88
CA ARG A 16 1.84 -4.21 -11.55
C ARG A 16 3.04 -4.60 -10.68
N GLY A 17 3.72 -3.65 -10.06
CA GLY A 17 4.82 -3.92 -9.15
C GLY A 17 4.34 -4.11 -7.70
N PRO A 18 5.27 -4.49 -6.79
CA PRO A 18 4.94 -4.75 -5.40
C PRO A 18 4.49 -3.48 -4.68
N LEU A 19 3.61 -3.66 -3.68
CA LEU A 19 3.14 -2.64 -2.76
C LEU A 19 3.79 -2.82 -1.38
N VAL A 20 3.77 -1.76 -0.60
CA VAL A 20 4.24 -1.72 0.79
C VAL A 20 3.01 -1.58 1.68
N LEU A 21 2.78 -2.53 2.58
CA LEU A 21 1.75 -2.40 3.60
C LEU A 21 2.28 -1.51 4.73
N VAL A 22 1.59 -0.41 4.98
CA VAL A 22 1.88 0.51 6.07
C VAL A 22 0.73 0.46 7.06
N GLU A 23 1.06 0.24 8.33
CA GLU A 23 0.12 0.23 9.44
C GLU A 23 0.32 1.53 10.23
N ASP A 24 -0.73 2.35 10.36
CA ASP A 24 -0.73 3.59 11.13
C ASP A 24 -1.90 3.57 12.12
N GLY A 25 -1.62 3.05 13.32
CA GLY A 25 -2.66 2.77 14.31
C GLY A 25 -3.62 1.70 13.81
N ASP A 26 -4.91 2.03 13.76
CA ASP A 26 -5.97 1.13 13.29
C ASP A 26 -6.15 1.15 11.76
N ILE A 27 -5.45 2.04 11.05
CA ILE A 27 -5.58 2.21 9.60
C ILE A 27 -4.44 1.46 8.90
N GLN A 28 -4.79 0.75 7.82
CA GLN A 28 -3.84 0.11 6.94
C GLN A 28 -3.89 0.73 5.55
N VAL A 29 -2.72 0.93 4.94
CA VAL A 29 -2.55 1.48 3.59
C VAL A 29 -1.60 0.61 2.79
N LEU A 30 -1.91 0.42 1.51
CA LEU A 30 -0.97 -0.12 0.53
C LEU A 30 -0.32 1.02 -0.23
N TYR A 31 1.00 1.11 -0.17
CA TYR A 31 1.78 2.18 -0.73
C TYR A 31 2.64 1.72 -1.89
N ASN A 32 2.61 2.44 -3.01
CA ASN A 32 3.56 2.29 -4.11
C ASN A 32 4.61 3.42 -4.03
N PRO A 33 5.85 3.14 -3.60
CA PRO A 33 6.91 4.14 -3.53
C PRO A 33 7.42 4.60 -4.90
N ARG A 34 7.26 3.80 -5.96
CA ARG A 34 7.70 4.14 -7.32
C ARG A 34 6.84 5.23 -7.95
N LEU A 35 5.53 5.13 -7.73
CA LEU A 35 4.53 6.08 -8.26
C LEU A 35 4.07 7.11 -7.22
N ARG A 36 4.56 7.02 -5.98
CA ARG A 36 4.09 7.81 -4.82
C ARG A 36 2.57 7.83 -4.67
N ARG A 37 1.97 6.63 -4.70
CA ARG A 37 0.52 6.44 -4.58
C ARG A 37 0.16 5.56 -3.40
N ALA A 38 -0.78 6.01 -2.59
CA ALA A 38 -1.35 5.27 -1.48
C ALA A 38 -2.78 4.81 -1.79
N TYR A 39 -3.06 3.55 -1.49
CA TYR A 39 -4.36 2.90 -1.61
C TYR A 39 -4.87 2.57 -0.20
N ARG A 40 -6.10 2.98 0.10
CA ARG A 40 -6.72 2.73 1.40
C ARG A 40 -7.25 1.30 1.50
N ILE A 41 -7.34 0.79 2.73
CA ILE A 41 -8.02 -0.47 3.04
C ILE A 41 -9.27 -0.13 3.85
N GLU A 42 -10.44 -0.53 3.35
CA GLU A 42 -11.74 -0.30 3.98
C GLU A 42 -12.39 -1.63 4.32
N ASP A 43 -12.78 -1.84 5.57
CA ASP A 43 -13.36 -3.11 6.05
C ASP A 43 -12.51 -4.35 5.70
N GLY A 44 -11.19 -4.18 5.65
CA GLY A 44 -10.25 -5.24 5.25
C GLY A 44 -10.16 -5.48 3.74
N ILE A 45 -10.82 -4.66 2.92
CA ILE A 45 -10.80 -4.74 1.45
C ILE A 45 -9.88 -3.63 0.88
N PRO A 46 -8.81 -3.99 0.17
CA PRO A 46 -7.97 -3.02 -0.51
C PRO A 46 -8.70 -2.33 -1.67
N VAL A 47 -8.74 -1.00 -1.65
CA VAL A 47 -9.30 -0.19 -2.74
C VAL A 47 -8.21 0.11 -3.76
N LEU A 48 -7.94 -0.85 -4.66
CA LEU A 48 -6.92 -0.75 -5.71
C LEU A 48 -7.46 -0.09 -7.00
N LEU A 49 -8.07 1.08 -6.85
CA LEU A 49 -8.50 1.90 -7.98
C LEU A 49 -7.49 3.02 -8.21
N VAL A 50 -7.01 3.14 -9.45
CA VAL A 50 -5.99 4.14 -9.81
C VAL A 50 -6.50 5.57 -9.59
N ASP A 51 -7.78 5.81 -9.87
CA ASP A 51 -8.40 7.13 -9.76
C ASP A 51 -8.71 7.52 -8.31
N GLU A 52 -8.80 6.54 -7.41
CA GLU A 52 -8.99 6.78 -5.97
C GLU A 52 -7.67 6.75 -5.19
N ALA A 53 -6.55 6.54 -5.90
CA ALA A 53 -5.23 6.54 -5.30
C ALA A 53 -4.89 7.95 -4.81
N ARG A 54 -4.42 8.05 -3.57
CA ARG A 54 -3.96 9.31 -3.00
C ARG A 54 -2.49 9.54 -3.36
N GLU A 55 -2.17 10.74 -3.84
CA GLU A 55 -0.78 11.15 -4.03
C GLU A 55 -0.11 11.41 -2.69
N VAL A 56 1.17 11.04 -2.63
CA VAL A 56 2.00 11.12 -1.42
C VAL A 56 3.15 12.08 -1.68
N ASP A 57 3.25 13.10 -0.84
CA ASP A 57 4.34 14.08 -0.91
C ASP A 57 5.67 13.48 -0.41
N GLU A 58 6.74 14.27 -0.40
CA GLU A 58 8.07 13.79 -0.01
C GLU A 58 8.19 13.46 1.49
N ASP A 59 7.63 14.30 2.34
CA ASP A 59 7.66 14.10 3.79
C ASP A 59 6.88 12.84 4.17
N GLU A 60 5.73 12.65 3.55
CA GLU A 60 4.89 11.48 3.76
C GLU A 60 5.51 10.23 3.15
N HIS A 61 6.15 10.32 1.98
CA HIS A 61 6.90 9.21 1.41
C HIS A 61 7.95 8.68 2.40
N ALA A 62 8.74 9.58 3.00
CA ALA A 62 9.73 9.21 4.01
C ALA A 62 9.08 8.52 5.23
N ARG A 63 7.95 9.05 5.72
CA ARG A 63 7.20 8.45 6.84
C ARG A 63 6.66 7.06 6.51
N LEU A 64 6.06 6.87 5.33
CA LEU A 64 5.49 5.60 4.89
C LEU A 64 6.58 4.55 4.68
N MET A 65 7.73 4.94 4.10
CA MET A 65 8.86 4.03 3.90
C MET A 65 9.51 3.61 5.22
N ALA A 66 9.54 4.47 6.24
CA ALA A 66 10.10 4.14 7.55
C ALA A 66 9.25 3.14 8.35
N ARG A 67 7.94 3.05 8.05
CA ARG A 67 6.98 2.21 8.78
C ARG A 67 6.47 1.01 7.98
N GLY A 68 6.67 1.04 6.67
CA GLY A 68 6.12 0.06 5.75
C GLY A 68 6.87 -1.26 5.75
N ARG A 69 6.12 -2.36 5.59
CA ARG A 69 6.67 -3.68 5.26
C ARG A 69 6.27 -4.07 3.84
N PRO A 70 7.11 -4.81 3.09
CA PRO A 70 6.72 -5.33 1.78
C PRO A 70 5.42 -6.13 1.90
N ALA A 71 4.45 -5.85 1.02
CA ALA A 71 3.22 -6.65 0.92
C ALA A 71 3.45 -7.94 0.11
N ALA A 72 4.50 -7.98 -0.71
CA ALA A 72 4.93 -9.16 -1.47
C ALA A 72 5.93 -10.02 -0.66
N PRO A 73 5.97 -11.35 -0.88
CA PRO A 73 6.98 -12.21 -0.27
C PRO A 73 8.38 -11.84 -0.77
N GLN A 74 9.37 -12.00 0.10
CA GLN A 74 10.79 -11.94 -0.26
C GLN A 74 11.20 -13.14 -1.11
#